data_AF-A0A954IS41-F1
#
_entry.id   AF-A0A954IS41-F1
#
_cell.length_a   1.000
_cell.length_b   1.000
_cell.length_c   1.000
_cell.angle_alpha   90.00
_cell.angle_beta   90.00
_cell.angle_gamma   90.00
#
_symmetry.space_group_name_H-M   'P 1'
#
loop_
_entity.id
_entity.type
_entity.pdbx_description
1 polymer ?
#
loop_
_entity_poly.entity_id
_entity_poly.type
_entity_poly.pdbx_seq_one_letter_code
_entity_poly.pdbx_strand_id
1 'polypeptide(L)'
;VGPFYEQVWFLVSCLVLLVALVTWALWPPSEEELYAQAAELMKSEESLDWSKAREEFIEPLLERFPESKYSPQAHEWIDQIDVDRLKRQIKTRQTLQKKPESEAERQYLAALEFQDFGDLAMAENQLSHLKASLEAQKEERPMYLLAQQQLQEVQTNRKQTGRDVNSRDFVHRKLLKADDDFLNDELKSEEVWREVSRLYRSSSNHADLVKYAQNRLYREPVDELPPLESSNRANSPNS
;
A
#
# COMPACT_ATOMS: atom_id res chain seq x y z
N VAL A 1 -79.74 -9.74 4.33
CA VAL A 1 -78.40 -9.76 4.96
C VAL A 1 -77.40 -9.66 3.84
N GLY A 2 -76.71 -8.53 3.72
CA GLY A 2 -75.69 -8.35 2.68
C GLY A 2 -74.55 -9.35 2.89
N PRO A 3 -73.84 -9.76 1.82
CA PRO A 3 -72.71 -10.67 1.94
C PRO A 3 -71.67 -10.13 2.93
N PHE A 4 -71.09 -10.99 3.76
CA PHE A 4 -70.17 -10.59 4.83
C PHE A 4 -68.92 -9.84 4.31
N TYR A 5 -68.55 -10.04 3.03
CA TYR A 5 -67.42 -9.39 2.38
C TYR A 5 -67.68 -7.94 1.95
N GLU A 6 -68.93 -7.47 1.93
CA GLU A 6 -69.29 -6.06 1.66
C GLU A 6 -69.35 -5.21 2.92
N GLN A 7 -69.20 -5.82 4.10
CA GLN A 7 -69.24 -5.09 5.35
C GLN A 7 -67.96 -4.24 5.48
N VAL A 8 -68.14 -2.93 5.73
CA VAL A 8 -67.06 -1.94 5.82
C VAL A 8 -65.93 -2.39 6.74
N TRP A 9 -66.25 -3.04 7.87
CA TRP A 9 -65.24 -3.52 8.81
C TRP A 9 -64.35 -4.64 8.23
N PHE A 10 -64.88 -5.50 7.35
CA PHE A 10 -64.12 -6.56 6.67
C PHE A 10 -63.16 -5.98 5.63
N LEU A 11 -63.61 -4.98 4.86
CA LEU A 11 -62.75 -4.27 3.92
C LEU A 11 -61.64 -3.50 4.63
N VAL A 12 -61.96 -2.85 5.77
CA VAL A 12 -60.96 -2.16 6.60
C VAL A 12 -59.95 -3.15 7.19
N SER A 13 -60.36 -4.32 7.68
CA SER A 13 -59.41 -5.30 8.22
C SER A 13 -58.49 -5.87 7.13
N CYS A 14 -59.03 -6.15 5.95
CA CYS A 14 -58.25 -6.62 4.81
C CYS A 14 -57.24 -5.56 4.34
N LEU A 15 -57.64 -4.29 4.32
CA LEU A 15 -56.77 -3.17 4.00
C LEU A 15 -55.65 -3.01 5.03
N VAL A 16 -55.97 -3.04 6.34
CA VAL A 16 -54.96 -2.98 7.42
C VAL A 16 -53.98 -4.14 7.32
N LEU A 17 -54.45 -5.35 7.02
CA LEU A 17 -53.60 -6.52 6.86
C LEU A 17 -52.66 -6.38 5.65
N LEU A 18 -53.16 -5.85 4.53
CA LEU A 18 -52.33 -5.53 3.36
C LEU A 18 -51.26 -4.49 3.67
N VAL A 19 -51.64 -3.40 4.34
CA VAL A 19 -50.69 -2.36 4.75
C VAL A 19 -49.64 -2.93 5.69
N ALA A 20 -50.04 -3.73 6.68
CA ALA A 20 -49.11 -4.39 7.61
C ALA A 20 -48.11 -5.31 6.89
N LEU A 21 -48.58 -6.11 5.93
CA LEU A 21 -47.72 -6.97 5.11
C LEU A 21 -46.70 -6.17 4.30
N VAL A 22 -47.14 -5.10 3.64
CA VAL A 22 -46.25 -4.23 2.85
C VAL A 22 -45.24 -3.54 3.75
N THR A 23 -45.67 -3.05 4.91
CA THR A 23 -44.79 -2.35 5.87
C THR A 23 -43.73 -3.31 6.44
N TRP A 24 -44.12 -4.54 6.72
CA TRP A 24 -43.19 -5.57 7.20
C TRP A 24 -42.19 -6.00 6.12
N ALA A 25 -42.64 -6.17 4.88
CA ALA A 25 -41.77 -6.57 3.76
C ALA A 25 -40.76 -5.49 3.36
N LEU A 26 -41.09 -4.21 3.57
CA LEU A 26 -40.22 -3.07 3.28
C LEU A 26 -39.42 -2.61 4.52
N TRP A 27 -39.47 -3.36 5.62
CA TRP A 27 -38.77 -2.98 6.84
C TRP A 27 -37.26 -3.02 6.59
N PRO A 28 -36.56 -1.90 6.82
CA PRO A 28 -35.15 -1.84 6.50
C PRO A 28 -34.35 -2.72 7.48
N PRO A 29 -33.22 -3.31 7.03
CA PRO A 29 -32.41 -4.18 7.88
C PRO A 29 -31.93 -3.44 9.11
N SER A 30 -31.78 -4.19 10.20
CA SER A 30 -31.24 -3.69 11.46
C SER A 30 -29.73 -3.44 11.39
N GLU A 31 -29.21 -2.68 12.35
CA GLU A 31 -27.77 -2.40 12.49
C GLU A 31 -26.93 -3.70 12.53
N GLU A 32 -27.38 -4.70 13.28
CA GLU A 32 -26.68 -5.98 13.44
C GLU A 32 -26.72 -6.83 12.16
N GLU A 33 -27.82 -6.83 11.42
CA GLU A 33 -27.93 -7.55 10.15
C GLU A 33 -27.06 -6.93 9.06
N LEU A 34 -26.98 -5.60 8.99
CA LEU A 34 -26.08 -4.90 8.08
C LEU A 34 -24.63 -5.24 8.39
N TYR A 35 -24.25 -5.18 9.66
CA TYR A 35 -22.91 -5.54 10.10
C TYR A 35 -22.58 -7.01 9.81
N ALA A 36 -23.48 -7.95 10.12
CA ALA A 36 -23.24 -9.38 9.93
C ALA A 36 -23.03 -9.74 8.45
N GLN A 37 -23.81 -9.14 7.55
CA GLN A 37 -23.66 -9.35 6.10
C GLN A 37 -22.38 -8.72 5.56
N ALA A 38 -22.04 -7.50 5.98
CA ALA A 38 -20.77 -6.88 5.67
C ALA A 38 -19.59 -7.76 6.14
N ALA A 39 -19.64 -8.23 7.39
CA ALA A 39 -18.60 -9.06 7.99
C ALA A 39 -18.37 -10.36 7.22
N GLU A 40 -19.44 -10.97 6.71
CA GLU A 40 -19.33 -12.19 5.91
C GLU A 40 -18.65 -11.93 4.57
N LEU A 41 -19.03 -10.86 3.87
CA LEU A 41 -18.39 -10.48 2.61
C LEU A 41 -16.95 -10.03 2.80
N MET A 42 -16.63 -9.36 3.90
CA MET A 42 -15.26 -8.93 4.23
C MET A 42 -14.31 -10.09 4.55
N LYS A 43 -14.81 -11.30 4.80
CA LYS A 43 -13.97 -12.51 4.93
C LYS A 43 -13.53 -13.08 3.58
N SER A 44 -14.22 -12.73 2.50
CA SER A 44 -13.84 -13.15 1.15
C SER A 44 -12.52 -12.50 0.73
N GLU A 45 -11.78 -13.14 -0.17
CA GLU A 45 -10.60 -12.56 -0.83
C GLU A 45 -10.98 -11.83 -2.15
N GLU A 46 -12.25 -11.88 -2.54
CA GLU A 46 -12.75 -11.33 -3.80
C GLU A 46 -13.10 -9.84 -3.66
N SER A 47 -12.53 -9.01 -4.54
CA SER A 47 -12.81 -7.56 -4.52
C SER A 47 -14.25 -7.21 -4.89
N LEU A 48 -14.93 -8.06 -5.64
CA LEU A 48 -16.35 -7.84 -5.95
C LEU A 48 -17.20 -7.95 -4.68
N ASP A 49 -16.88 -8.92 -3.81
CA ASP A 49 -17.56 -9.07 -2.52
C ASP A 49 -17.30 -7.87 -1.62
N TRP A 50 -16.09 -7.31 -1.65
CA TRP A 50 -15.75 -6.11 -0.88
C TRP A 50 -16.46 -4.85 -1.40
N SER A 51 -16.54 -4.66 -2.72
CA SER A 51 -17.34 -3.57 -3.31
C SER A 51 -18.80 -3.70 -2.91
N LYS A 52 -19.35 -4.91 -2.98
CA LYS A 52 -20.72 -5.20 -2.52
C LYS A 52 -20.89 -4.94 -1.02
N ALA A 53 -19.92 -5.37 -0.20
CA ALA A 53 -19.91 -5.12 1.25
C ALA A 53 -20.04 -3.63 1.54
N ARG A 54 -19.24 -2.81 0.85
CA ARG A 54 -19.25 -1.36 0.99
C ARG A 54 -20.59 -0.75 0.64
N GLU A 55 -21.04 -0.95 -0.60
CA GLU A 55 -22.18 -0.25 -1.17
C GLU A 55 -23.52 -0.71 -0.56
N GLU A 56 -23.69 -2.01 -0.33
CA GLU A 56 -24.97 -2.56 0.14
C GLU A 56 -25.10 -2.58 1.67
N PHE A 57 -23.99 -2.60 2.41
CA PHE A 57 -24.03 -2.85 3.86
C PHE A 57 -23.28 -1.82 4.70
N ILE A 58 -22.01 -1.54 4.41
CA ILE A 58 -21.15 -0.71 5.27
C ILE A 58 -21.55 0.77 5.18
N GLU A 59 -21.75 1.32 3.98
CA GLU A 59 -22.18 2.71 3.79
C GLU A 59 -23.58 2.93 4.39
N PRO A 60 -24.60 2.08 4.10
CA PRO A 60 -25.90 2.20 4.75
C PRO A 60 -25.86 2.07 6.28
N LEU A 61 -24.96 1.24 6.83
CA LEU A 61 -24.77 1.10 8.28
C LEU A 61 -24.30 2.43 8.89
N LEU A 62 -23.28 3.05 8.30
CA LEU A 62 -22.73 4.32 8.79
C LEU A 62 -23.68 5.51 8.58
N GLU A 63 -24.43 5.53 7.48
CA GLU A 63 -25.42 6.58 7.19
C GLU A 63 -26.61 6.52 8.14
N ARG A 64 -27.15 5.32 8.40
CA ARG A 64 -28.36 5.14 9.22
C ARG A 64 -28.05 5.08 10.71
N PHE A 65 -26.89 4.57 11.08
CA PHE A 65 -26.47 4.35 12.46
C PHE A 65 -25.06 4.92 12.70
N PRO A 66 -24.85 6.24 12.61
CA PRO A 66 -23.53 6.85 12.74
C PRO A 66 -22.86 6.57 14.10
N GLU A 67 -23.66 6.50 15.16
CA GLU A 67 -23.22 6.19 16.54
C GLU A 67 -23.30 4.67 16.86
N SER A 68 -23.30 3.82 15.82
CA SER A 68 -23.28 2.37 15.96
C SER A 68 -22.02 1.91 16.73
N LYS A 69 -22.17 0.86 17.52
CA LYS A 69 -21.01 0.17 18.13
C LYS A 69 -20.07 -0.45 17.08
N TYR A 70 -20.56 -0.62 15.85
CA TYR A 70 -19.81 -1.17 14.72
C TYR A 70 -19.16 -0.09 13.84
N SER A 71 -19.46 1.20 14.04
CA SER A 71 -18.90 2.30 13.23
C SER A 71 -17.37 2.27 13.11
N PRO A 72 -16.58 2.02 14.19
CA PRO A 72 -15.13 1.94 14.08
C PRO A 72 -14.66 0.83 13.13
N GLN A 73 -15.27 -0.34 13.20
CA GLN A 73 -14.94 -1.48 12.33
C GLN A 73 -15.34 -1.23 10.89
N ALA A 74 -16.51 -0.61 10.69
CA ALA A 74 -17.00 -0.22 9.37
C ALA A 74 -16.05 0.77 8.67
N HIS A 75 -15.53 1.76 9.40
CA HIS A 75 -14.51 2.68 8.88
C HIS A 75 -13.20 1.96 8.54
N GLU A 76 -12.75 1.02 9.37
CA GLU A 76 -11.57 0.21 9.08
C GLU A 76 -11.73 -0.64 7.81
N TRP A 77 -12.92 -1.21 7.58
CA TRP A 77 -13.21 -1.92 6.34
C TRP A 77 -13.20 -1.00 5.13
N ILE A 78 -13.77 0.21 5.22
CA ILE A 78 -13.68 1.20 4.13
C ILE A 78 -12.21 1.51 3.81
N ASP A 79 -11.41 1.77 4.84
CA ASP A 79 -9.98 2.04 4.70
C ASP A 79 -9.26 0.86 4.00
N GLN A 80 -9.56 -0.38 4.39
CA GLN A 80 -9.01 -1.59 3.75
C GLN A 80 -9.39 -1.69 2.28
N ILE A 81 -10.66 -1.46 1.95
CA ILE A 81 -11.18 -1.51 0.58
C ILE A 81 -10.53 -0.44 -0.29
N ASP A 82 -10.41 0.78 0.22
CA ASP A 82 -9.80 1.90 -0.50
C ASP A 82 -8.31 1.65 -0.77
N VAL A 83 -7.58 1.12 0.22
CA VAL A 83 -6.18 0.73 0.05
C VAL A 83 -6.03 -0.38 -1.00
N ASP A 84 -6.86 -1.42 -0.97
CA ASP A 84 -6.80 -2.51 -1.95
C ASP A 84 -7.11 -2.04 -3.37
N ARG A 85 -8.16 -1.22 -3.52
CA ARG A 85 -8.50 -0.58 -4.79
C ARG A 85 -7.34 0.24 -5.34
N LEU A 86 -6.71 1.06 -4.49
CA LEU A 86 -5.54 1.86 -4.87
C LEU A 86 -4.37 0.97 -5.30
N LYS A 87 -4.04 -0.09 -4.54
CA LYS A 87 -2.99 -1.06 -4.90
C LYS A 87 -3.23 -1.66 -6.29
N ARG A 88 -4.45 -2.11 -6.58
CA ARG A 88 -4.81 -2.69 -7.90
C ARG A 88 -4.68 -1.66 -9.02
N GLN A 89 -5.09 -0.42 -8.78
CA GLN A 89 -4.94 0.65 -9.76
C GLN A 89 -3.47 0.94 -10.07
N ILE A 90 -2.63 1.10 -9.04
CA ILE A 90 -1.18 1.30 -9.19
C ILE A 90 -0.57 0.15 -10.00
N LYS A 91 -0.84 -1.10 -9.61
CA LYS A 91 -0.35 -2.30 -10.29
C LYS A 91 -0.77 -2.35 -11.76
N THR A 92 -2.03 -2.00 -12.04
CA THR A 92 -2.55 -1.96 -13.41
C THR A 92 -1.82 -0.88 -14.22
N ARG A 93 -1.61 0.33 -13.66
CA ARG A 93 -0.86 1.40 -14.33
C ARG A 93 0.58 0.98 -14.61
N GLN A 94 1.26 0.37 -13.64
CA GLN A 94 2.62 -0.16 -13.82
C GLN A 94 2.68 -1.20 -14.95
N THR A 95 1.75 -2.17 -14.95
CA THR A 95 1.67 -3.22 -15.98
C THR A 95 1.46 -2.63 -17.38
N LEU A 96 0.64 -1.58 -17.47
CA LEU A 96 0.38 -0.85 -18.71
C LEU A 96 1.44 0.22 -19.04
N GLN A 97 2.54 0.29 -18.27
CA GLN A 97 3.60 1.30 -18.40
C GLN A 97 3.08 2.74 -18.44
N LYS A 98 1.97 3.00 -17.73
CA LYS A 98 1.39 4.33 -17.61
C LYS A 98 2.17 5.14 -16.56
N LYS A 99 2.19 6.46 -16.75
CA LYS A 99 2.77 7.38 -15.78
C LYS A 99 1.98 7.32 -14.46
N PRO A 100 2.64 7.54 -13.31
CA PRO A 100 1.95 7.69 -12.02
C PRO A 100 0.90 8.80 -12.10
N GLU A 101 -0.22 8.62 -11.42
CA GLU A 101 -1.32 9.59 -11.41
C GLU A 101 -1.02 10.79 -10.49
N SER A 102 -0.29 10.54 -9.39
CA SER A 102 0.07 11.57 -8.43
C SER A 102 1.56 11.58 -8.10
N GLU A 103 1.99 12.67 -7.45
CA GLU A 103 3.33 12.81 -6.88
C GLU A 103 3.57 11.73 -5.80
N ALA A 104 2.57 11.47 -4.95
CA ALA A 104 2.64 10.47 -3.91
C ALA A 104 2.78 9.05 -4.49
N GLU A 105 2.03 8.72 -5.55
CA GLU A 105 2.19 7.44 -6.26
C GLU A 105 3.60 7.33 -6.86
N ARG A 106 4.13 8.41 -7.45
CA ARG A 106 5.50 8.40 -7.98
C ARG A 106 6.54 8.13 -6.89
N GLN A 107 6.42 8.76 -5.72
CA GLN A 107 7.32 8.56 -4.58
C GLN A 107 7.18 7.15 -4.01
N TYR A 108 5.95 6.63 -3.90
CA TYR A 108 5.69 5.26 -3.46
C TYR A 108 6.37 4.25 -4.39
N LEU A 109 6.20 4.40 -5.71
CA LEU A 109 6.84 3.53 -6.69
C LEU A 109 8.36 3.61 -6.65
N ALA A 110 8.93 4.81 -6.49
CA ALA A 110 10.38 4.97 -6.31
C ALA A 110 10.90 4.21 -5.08
N ALA A 111 10.15 4.21 -3.97
CA ALA A 111 10.50 3.45 -2.79
C ALA A 111 10.44 1.93 -3.01
N LEU A 112 9.45 1.45 -3.77
CA LEU A 112 9.37 0.04 -4.16
C LEU A 112 10.56 -0.40 -5.01
N GLU A 113 11.08 0.46 -5.88
CA GLU A 113 12.29 0.12 -6.65
C GLU A 113 13.52 -0.14 -5.75
N PHE A 114 13.66 0.59 -4.63
CA PHE A 114 14.72 0.30 -3.65
C PHE A 114 14.47 -1.01 -2.91
N GLN A 115 13.21 -1.32 -2.59
CA GLN A 115 12.84 -2.58 -1.97
C GLN A 115 13.15 -3.76 -2.90
N ASP A 116 12.80 -3.66 -4.19
CA ASP A 116 13.07 -4.67 -5.22
C ASP A 116 14.58 -4.87 -5.43
N PHE A 117 15.35 -3.78 -5.40
CA PHE A 117 16.82 -3.83 -5.46
C PHE A 117 17.45 -4.50 -4.21
N GLY A 118 16.73 -4.46 -3.09
CA GLY A 118 17.10 -5.01 -1.79
C GLY A 118 17.62 -3.98 -0.78
N ASP A 119 17.66 -2.70 -1.11
CA ASP A 119 18.06 -1.63 -0.18
C ASP A 119 16.88 -1.24 0.73
N LEU A 120 16.64 -2.08 1.73
CA LEU A 120 15.56 -1.87 2.70
C LEU A 120 15.75 -0.58 3.51
N ALA A 121 16.98 -0.10 3.69
CA ALA A 121 17.25 1.14 4.43
C ALA A 121 16.78 2.37 3.62
N MET A 122 17.03 2.40 2.31
CA MET A 122 16.57 3.47 1.45
C MET A 122 15.05 3.42 1.22
N ALA A 123 14.50 2.22 1.03
CA ALA A 123 13.05 2.02 0.94
C ALA A 123 12.33 2.50 2.22
N GLU A 124 12.82 2.13 3.41
CA GLU A 124 12.28 2.59 4.69
C GLU A 124 12.30 4.11 4.79
N ASN A 125 13.45 4.73 4.45
CA ASN A 125 13.61 6.17 4.48
C ASN A 125 12.59 6.88 3.57
N GLN A 126 12.48 6.47 2.30
CA GLN A 126 11.53 7.07 1.36
C GLN A 126 10.07 6.89 1.78
N LEU A 127 9.69 5.70 2.24
CA LEU A 127 8.33 5.44 2.73
C LEU A 127 8.01 6.26 3.98
N SER A 128 8.98 6.46 4.88
CA SER A 128 8.79 7.30 6.07
C SER A 128 8.56 8.78 5.71
N HIS A 129 9.32 9.30 4.74
CA HIS A 129 9.14 10.66 4.23
C HIS A 129 7.82 10.83 3.51
N LEU A 130 7.44 9.86 2.68
CA LEU A 130 6.14 9.83 2.01
C LEU A 130 5.01 9.82 3.03
N LYS A 131 5.06 8.93 4.02
CA LYS A 131 4.04 8.88 5.08
C LYS A 131 3.92 10.22 5.81
N ALA A 132 5.04 10.84 6.16
CA ALA A 132 5.04 12.14 6.83
C ALA A 132 4.48 13.28 5.98
N SER A 133 4.71 13.27 4.65
CA SER A 133 4.15 14.28 3.74
C SER A 133 2.64 14.12 3.53
N LEU A 134 2.13 12.88 3.66
CA LEU A 134 0.72 12.54 3.53
C LEU A 134 -0.09 12.77 4.81
N GLU A 135 0.53 12.71 5.99
CA GLU A 135 -0.16 12.93 7.27
C GLU A 135 -0.83 14.32 7.34
N ALA A 136 -0.27 15.31 6.65
CA ALA A 136 -0.84 16.65 6.55
C ALA A 136 -2.06 16.75 5.62
N GLN A 137 -2.37 15.72 4.83
CA GLN A 137 -3.33 15.77 3.71
C GLN A 137 -4.46 14.75 3.93
N LYS A 138 -5.62 15.22 4.37
CA LYS A 138 -6.76 14.35 4.70
C LYS A 138 -7.34 13.63 3.49
N GLU A 139 -7.26 14.23 2.29
CA GLU A 139 -7.78 13.61 1.07
C GLU A 139 -6.96 12.39 0.59
N GLU A 140 -5.72 12.23 1.05
CA GLU A 140 -4.83 11.14 0.62
C GLU A 140 -4.77 9.98 1.62
N ARG A 141 -5.81 9.80 2.46
CA ARG A 141 -5.87 8.75 3.48
C ARG A 141 -5.54 7.34 2.94
N PRO A 142 -6.07 6.88 1.79
CA PRO A 142 -5.72 5.55 1.26
C PRO A 142 -4.23 5.41 0.93
N MET A 143 -3.60 6.46 0.38
CA MET A 143 -2.17 6.46 0.08
C MET A 143 -1.33 6.50 1.37
N TYR A 144 -1.75 7.27 2.37
CA TYR A 144 -1.10 7.27 3.69
C TYR A 144 -1.10 5.88 4.32
N LEU A 145 -2.25 5.20 4.32
CA LEU A 145 -2.39 3.85 4.87
C LEU A 145 -1.58 2.82 4.07
N LEU A 146 -1.57 2.94 2.74
CA LEU A 146 -0.74 2.11 1.88
C LEU A 146 0.75 2.27 2.21
N ALA A 147 1.24 3.51 2.30
CA ALA A 147 2.62 3.81 2.66
C ALA A 147 2.97 3.30 4.06
N GLN A 148 2.04 3.43 5.03
CA GLN A 148 2.21 2.90 6.38
C GLN A 148 2.34 1.38 6.39
N GLN A 149 1.47 0.66 5.67
CA GLN A 149 1.52 -0.80 5.55
C GLN A 149 2.86 -1.24 4.95
N GLN A 150 3.29 -0.61 3.85
CA GLN A 150 4.55 -0.94 3.20
C GLN A 150 5.76 -0.66 4.10
N LEU A 151 5.74 0.46 4.84
CA LEU A 151 6.80 0.81 5.78
C LEU A 151 6.95 -0.26 6.88
N GLN A 152 5.82 -0.74 7.42
CA GLN A 152 5.84 -1.81 8.43
C GLN A 152 6.40 -3.12 7.89
N GLU A 153 6.08 -3.47 6.65
CA GLU A 153 6.63 -4.65 5.97
C GLU A 153 8.15 -4.52 5.81
N VAL A 154 8.64 -3.40 5.27
CA VAL A 154 10.08 -3.15 5.10
C VAL A 154 10.82 -3.20 6.44
N GLN A 155 10.27 -2.57 7.48
CA GLN A 155 10.85 -2.61 8.83
C GLN A 155 10.91 -4.03 9.41
N THR A 156 9.89 -4.83 9.16
CA THR A 156 9.86 -6.24 9.59
C THR A 156 10.93 -7.04 8.85
N ASN A 157 10.99 -6.90 7.52
CA ASN A 157 11.99 -7.58 6.68
C ASN A 157 13.42 -7.18 7.06
N ARG A 158 13.66 -5.91 7.37
CA ARG A 158 14.97 -5.41 7.80
C ARG A 158 15.40 -6.00 9.14
N LYS A 159 14.49 -6.09 10.12
CA LYS A 159 14.75 -6.73 11.42
C LYS A 159 15.07 -8.22 11.27
N GLN A 160 14.40 -8.91 10.35
CA GLN A 160 14.62 -10.34 10.10
C GLN A 160 15.93 -10.63 9.36
N THR A 161 16.28 -9.81 8.37
CA THR A 161 17.48 -10.05 7.56
C THR A 161 18.77 -9.66 8.27
N GLY A 162 18.73 -8.68 9.19
CA GLY A 162 19.88 -8.23 9.98
C GLY A 162 21.09 -7.76 9.14
N ARG A 163 20.91 -7.58 7.82
CA ARG A 163 21.99 -7.54 6.83
C ARG A 163 22.44 -6.13 6.46
N ASP A 164 21.58 -5.11 6.63
CA ASP A 164 21.84 -3.76 6.12
C ASP A 164 21.71 -2.68 7.20
N VAL A 165 22.87 -2.27 7.71
CA VAL A 165 23.00 -1.21 8.74
C VAL A 165 22.73 0.16 8.13
N ASN A 166 23.24 0.44 6.91
CA ASN A 166 22.97 1.63 6.11
C ASN A 166 22.89 1.30 4.60
N SER A 167 22.28 2.20 3.83
CA SER A 167 22.14 2.12 2.37
C SER A 167 23.48 2.14 1.64
N ARG A 168 24.42 2.99 2.10
CA ARG A 168 25.73 3.14 1.46
C ARG A 168 26.58 1.86 1.52
N ASP A 169 26.67 1.20 2.68
CA ASP A 169 27.44 -0.05 2.78
C ASP A 169 26.75 -1.18 2.00
N PHE A 170 25.41 -1.15 1.87
CA PHE A 170 24.69 -2.08 1.00
C PHE A 170 25.08 -1.91 -0.47
N VAL A 171 25.04 -0.67 -0.99
CA VAL A 171 25.46 -0.37 -2.38
C VAL A 171 26.92 -0.76 -2.60
N HIS A 172 27.80 -0.44 -1.65
CA HIS A 172 29.20 -0.87 -1.71
C HIS A 172 29.32 -2.40 -1.83
N ARG A 173 28.64 -3.18 -0.98
CA ARG A 173 28.68 -4.65 -1.05
C ARG A 173 28.15 -5.19 -2.38
N LYS A 174 27.10 -4.58 -2.94
CA LYS A 174 26.56 -4.94 -4.25
C LYS A 174 27.56 -4.68 -5.37
N LEU A 175 28.24 -3.53 -5.35
CA LEU A 175 29.26 -3.19 -6.34
C LEU A 175 30.47 -4.12 -6.24
N LEU A 176 30.98 -4.36 -5.03
CA LEU A 176 32.09 -5.31 -4.80
C LEU A 176 31.75 -6.69 -5.33
N LYS A 177 30.55 -7.21 -5.00
CA LYS A 177 30.10 -8.50 -5.50
C LYS A 177 29.97 -8.52 -7.03
N ALA A 178 29.47 -7.45 -7.64
CA ALA A 178 29.39 -7.34 -9.09
C ALA A 178 30.79 -7.36 -9.73
N ASP A 179 31.78 -6.74 -9.12
CA ASP A 179 33.16 -6.80 -9.62
C ASP A 179 33.76 -8.22 -9.48
N ASP A 180 33.52 -8.90 -8.36
CA ASP A 180 33.96 -10.28 -8.15
C ASP A 180 33.31 -11.25 -9.14
N ASP A 181 32.01 -11.06 -9.41
CA ASP A 181 31.23 -11.90 -10.32
C ASP A 181 31.50 -11.56 -11.80
N PHE A 182 32.11 -10.41 -12.13
CA PHE A 182 32.24 -9.90 -13.50
C PHE A 182 32.92 -10.88 -14.47
N LEU A 183 33.95 -11.60 -14.01
CA LEU A 183 34.65 -12.58 -14.84
C LEU A 183 33.81 -13.83 -15.13
N ASN A 184 32.80 -14.10 -14.30
CA ASN A 184 31.96 -15.28 -14.40
C ASN A 184 30.59 -14.98 -15.04
N ASP A 185 30.04 -13.79 -14.80
CA ASP A 185 28.71 -13.36 -15.25
C ASP A 185 28.68 -11.84 -15.51
N GLU A 186 29.27 -11.43 -16.64
CA GLU A 186 29.35 -10.02 -17.07
C GLU A 186 27.97 -9.34 -17.13
N LEU A 187 26.95 -10.04 -17.65
CA LEU A 187 25.60 -9.48 -17.82
C LEU A 187 24.98 -9.07 -16.48
N LYS A 188 25.10 -9.93 -15.47
CA LYS A 188 24.57 -9.65 -14.13
C LYS A 188 25.33 -8.54 -13.43
N SER A 189 26.64 -8.47 -13.61
CA SER A 189 27.45 -7.38 -13.07
C SER A 189 27.09 -6.03 -13.68
N GLU A 190 26.90 -5.99 -15.01
CA GLU A 190 26.43 -4.79 -15.71
C GLU A 190 25.02 -4.36 -15.26
N GLU A 191 24.13 -5.32 -14.99
CA GLU A 191 22.80 -5.03 -14.45
C GLU A 191 22.92 -4.30 -13.10
N VAL A 192 23.74 -4.81 -12.17
CA VAL A 192 23.95 -4.15 -10.87
C VAL A 192 24.51 -2.73 -11.04
N TRP A 193 25.53 -2.54 -11.88
CA TRP A 193 26.09 -1.20 -12.10
C TRP A 193 25.06 -0.23 -12.69
N ARG A 194 24.22 -0.71 -13.63
CA ARG A 194 23.16 0.08 -14.24
C ARG A 194 22.10 0.46 -13.22
N GLU A 195 21.67 -0.47 -12.39
CA GLU A 195 20.72 -0.23 -11.32
C GLU A 195 21.24 0.78 -10.30
N VAL A 196 22.49 0.63 -9.84
CA VAL A 196 23.12 1.59 -8.91
C VAL A 196 23.18 2.98 -9.55
N SER A 197 23.65 3.07 -10.80
CA SER A 197 23.72 4.34 -11.51
C SER A 197 22.34 4.99 -11.66
N ARG A 198 21.30 4.22 -11.98
CA ARG A 198 19.93 4.71 -12.18
C ARG A 198 19.26 5.15 -10.88
N LEU A 199 19.27 4.29 -9.87
CA LEU A 199 18.54 4.49 -8.60
C LEU A 199 19.16 5.59 -7.75
N TYR A 200 20.49 5.69 -7.73
CA TYR A 200 21.20 6.59 -6.83
C TYR A 200 21.71 7.86 -7.51
N ARG A 201 21.40 8.09 -8.81
CA ARG A 201 21.88 9.25 -9.60
C ARG A 201 21.73 10.61 -8.93
N SER A 202 20.67 10.79 -8.13
CA SER A 202 20.33 12.05 -7.47
C SER A 202 20.76 12.09 -5.99
N SER A 203 21.43 11.05 -5.50
CA SER A 203 21.86 10.97 -4.10
C SER A 203 23.29 11.50 -3.94
N SER A 204 23.44 12.63 -3.25
CA SER A 204 24.75 13.18 -2.91
C SER A 204 25.61 12.20 -2.10
N ASN A 205 24.98 11.41 -1.23
CA ASN A 205 25.66 10.46 -0.34
C ASN A 205 26.22 9.22 -1.07
N HIS A 206 25.83 9.01 -2.33
CA HIS A 206 26.27 7.87 -3.16
C HIS A 206 26.99 8.34 -4.43
N ALA A 207 27.33 9.64 -4.54
CA ALA A 207 27.84 10.22 -5.79
C ALA A 207 29.11 9.54 -6.30
N ASP A 208 30.01 9.14 -5.40
CA ASP A 208 31.24 8.41 -5.70
C ASP A 208 30.97 6.94 -6.10
N LEU A 209 30.05 6.25 -5.43
CA LEU A 209 29.63 4.88 -5.80
C LEU A 209 28.89 4.84 -7.14
N VAL A 210 28.08 5.86 -7.43
CA VAL A 210 27.43 6.06 -8.73
C VAL A 210 28.47 6.30 -9.81
N LYS A 211 29.45 7.16 -9.57
CA LYS A 211 30.55 7.41 -10.50
C LYS A 211 31.34 6.12 -10.76
N TYR A 212 31.66 5.35 -9.72
CA TYR A 212 32.32 4.05 -9.85
C TYR A 212 31.54 3.11 -10.77
N ALA A 213 30.23 2.95 -10.53
CA ALA A 213 29.36 2.11 -11.35
C ALA A 213 29.28 2.59 -12.82
N GLN A 214 29.26 3.90 -13.05
CA GLN A 214 29.29 4.48 -14.39
C GLN A 214 30.61 4.19 -15.11
N ASN A 215 31.75 4.39 -14.46
CA ASN A 215 33.06 4.09 -15.06
C ASN A 215 33.16 2.61 -15.46
N ARG A 216 32.66 1.71 -14.61
CA ARG A 216 32.56 0.27 -14.92
C ARG A 216 31.72 -0.01 -16.16
N LEU A 217 30.50 0.56 -16.25
CA LEU A 217 29.62 0.42 -17.41
C LEU A 217 30.22 0.93 -18.72
N TYR A 218 30.94 2.05 -18.68
CA TYR A 218 31.55 2.65 -19.85
C TYR A 218 32.95 2.12 -20.17
N ARG A 219 33.44 1.15 -19.38
CA ARG A 219 34.80 0.58 -19.48
C ARG A 219 35.89 1.66 -19.41
N GLU A 220 35.61 2.72 -18.66
CA GLU A 220 36.57 3.76 -18.35
C GLU A 220 37.54 3.28 -17.27
N PRO A 221 38.71 3.92 -17.11
CA PRO A 221 39.56 3.69 -15.95
C PRO A 221 38.75 3.86 -14.66
N VAL A 222 38.72 2.80 -13.86
CA VAL A 222 37.98 2.77 -12.60
C VAL A 222 38.99 2.98 -11.46
N ASP A 223 38.76 4.03 -10.68
CA ASP A 223 39.47 4.23 -9.41
C ASP A 223 39.08 3.11 -8.43
N GLU A 224 39.85 2.91 -7.35
CA GLU A 224 39.48 1.93 -6.32
C GLU A 224 38.06 2.19 -5.78
N LEU A 225 37.31 1.11 -5.51
CA LEU A 225 35.98 1.21 -4.92
C LEU A 225 36.06 2.01 -3.61
N PRO A 226 35.27 3.09 -3.44
CA PRO A 226 35.31 3.91 -2.24
C PRO A 226 35.13 3.07 -0.97
N PRO A 227 35.86 3.34 0.12
CA PRO A 227 35.81 2.50 1.32
C PRO A 227 34.43 2.51 2.00
N LEU A 228 34.14 1.44 2.74
CA LEU A 228 32.92 1.29 3.55
C LEU A 228 32.74 2.47 4.51
N GLU A 229 31.52 2.98 4.64
CA GLU A 229 31.23 4.11 5.53
C GLU A 229 31.45 3.73 7.00
N SER A 230 31.12 2.49 7.36
CA SER A 230 31.40 1.92 8.68
C SER A 230 32.89 1.93 9.05
N SER A 231 33.80 1.81 8.07
CA SER A 231 35.25 1.87 8.32
C SER A 231 35.72 3.28 8.67
N ASN A 232 35.12 4.31 8.08
CA ASN A 232 35.42 5.71 8.38
C ASN A 232 34.92 6.12 9.77
N ARG A 233 33.76 5.61 10.22
CA ARG A 233 33.23 5.91 11.56
C ARG A 233 34.06 5.31 12.69
N ALA A 234 34.69 4.15 12.46
CA ALA A 234 35.57 3.53 13.45
C ALA A 234 36.90 4.29 13.63
N ASN A 235 37.31 5.09 12.64
CA ASN A 235 38.57 5.83 12.63
C ASN A 235 38.42 7.31 13.01
N SER A 236 37.22 7.80 13.29
CA SER A 236 37.01 9.15 13.86
C SER A 236 37.20 9.10 15.38
N PRO A 237 38.28 9.67 15.94
CA PRO A 237 38.37 9.86 17.38
C PRO A 237 37.23 10.80 17.82
N ASN A 238 36.45 10.37 18.83
CA ASN A 238 35.39 11.17 19.44
C ASN A 238 35.83 12.63 19.58
N SER A 239 35.18 13.51 18.81
CA SER A 239 35.32 14.97 18.92
C SER A 239 34.25 15.51 19.86
#